data_AF-A0A7Y2ETE7-F1
#
_entry.id   AF-A0A7Y2ETE7-F1
#
_cell.length_a   1.000
_cell.length_b   1.000
_cell.length_c   1.000
_cell.angle_alpha   90.00
_cell.angle_beta   90.00
_cell.angle_gamma   90.00
#
_symmetry.space_group_name_H-M   'P 1'
#
loop_
_entity.id
_entity.type
_entity.pdbx_description
1 polymer ?
#
loop_
_entity_poly.entity_id
_entity_poly.type
_entity_poly.pdbx_seq_one_letter_code
_entity_poly.pdbx_strand_id
1 'polypeptide(L)'
;MERSHVAHHLTHWSRVSILLFTALAVTVAIVAVALNIGWYSGSESKVIWYALTLDIVFIVPGVYLFTIRRWRQWPKASILPIWLASIGVAWLIIPEPDQGLLDWIKLLLIPLELCIFTLIVIKAVRIAGANKQYLVERNDIFKSILQATRDHIPYPAVAEILSYEIALPVYAFARKRPETAARNPFSAHKRAGYGSILVGLLIAMFVELFAMHLLLTYLELRTLAWLLTLLSLYGVLWIVGDFRAIQWRTTTIHEDRLEFRLGLRWNADIPFEQIERLIPATKPVNRESGYLNASIIGDPDYLLELRAPIVCKGYYGFKKKVTRLGFRMDDRDAFEEGLTQAFQQWKVLQQS
;
A
#
# COMPACT_ATOMS: atom_id res chain seq x y z
N MET A 1 28.70 -16.95 -24.49
CA MET A 1 27.76 -18.06 -24.79
C MET A 1 27.39 -18.92 -23.58
N GLU A 2 28.19 -18.92 -22.50
CA GLU A 2 27.94 -19.79 -21.34
C GLU A 2 26.82 -19.28 -20.39
N ARG A 3 26.63 -17.95 -20.28
CA ARG A 3 25.57 -17.35 -19.44
C ARG A 3 24.14 -17.56 -19.95
N SER A 4 23.93 -17.76 -21.26
CA SER A 4 22.60 -18.02 -21.82
C SER A 4 22.13 -19.46 -21.57
N HIS A 5 23.04 -20.44 -21.56
CA HIS A 5 22.72 -21.83 -21.23
C HIS A 5 22.32 -22.02 -19.76
N VAL A 6 22.98 -21.32 -18.82
CA VAL A 6 22.61 -21.37 -17.39
C VAL A 6 21.23 -20.74 -17.15
N ALA A 7 20.92 -19.63 -17.81
CA ALA A 7 19.61 -18.98 -17.67
C ALA A 7 18.47 -19.84 -18.24
N HIS A 8 18.69 -20.56 -19.34
CA HIS A 8 17.69 -21.44 -19.95
C HIS A 8 17.45 -22.72 -19.15
N HIS A 9 18.47 -23.23 -18.46
CA HIS A 9 18.33 -24.37 -17.55
C HIS A 9 17.51 -23.98 -16.31
N LEU A 10 17.80 -22.84 -15.68
CA LEU A 10 17.08 -22.35 -14.50
C LEU A 10 15.58 -22.09 -14.78
N THR A 11 15.22 -21.62 -15.97
CA THR A 11 13.82 -21.39 -16.35
C THR A 11 13.06 -22.70 -16.58
N HIS A 12 13.68 -23.72 -17.19
CA HIS A 12 13.07 -25.04 -17.41
C HIS A 12 12.74 -25.75 -16.09
N TRP A 13 13.69 -25.82 -15.15
CA TRP A 13 13.48 -26.45 -13.84
C TRP A 13 12.48 -25.68 -12.96
N SER A 14 12.38 -24.36 -13.13
CA SER A 14 11.35 -23.56 -12.45
C SER A 14 9.94 -23.88 -12.95
N ARG A 15 9.76 -24.09 -14.27
CA ARG A 15 8.47 -24.50 -14.86
C ARG A 15 8.08 -25.90 -14.39
N VAL A 16 9.03 -26.84 -14.37
CA VAL A 16 8.79 -28.20 -13.85
C VAL A 16 8.43 -28.18 -12.37
N SER A 17 9.09 -27.37 -11.54
CA SER A 17 8.78 -27.27 -10.11
C SER A 17 7.41 -26.65 -9.83
N ILE A 18 7.03 -25.62 -10.60
CA ILE A 18 5.68 -25.03 -10.54
C ILE A 18 4.65 -26.07 -10.98
N LEU A 19 4.90 -26.80 -12.07
CA LEU A 19 4.02 -27.86 -12.56
C LEU A 19 3.84 -28.99 -11.54
N LEU A 20 4.92 -29.42 -10.87
CA LEU A 20 4.88 -30.42 -9.81
C LEU A 20 4.11 -29.93 -8.58
N PHE A 21 4.30 -28.67 -8.18
CA PHE A 21 3.53 -28.06 -7.08
C PHE A 21 2.05 -27.96 -7.43
N THR A 22 1.71 -27.48 -8.64
CA THR A 22 0.32 -27.39 -9.09
C THR A 22 -0.31 -28.77 -9.22
N ALA A 23 0.44 -29.77 -9.72
CA ALA A 23 -0.04 -31.14 -9.83
C ALA A 23 -0.34 -31.73 -8.44
N LEU A 24 0.57 -31.56 -7.46
CA LEU A 24 0.35 -32.02 -6.10
C LEU A 24 -0.85 -31.33 -5.44
N ALA A 25 -0.95 -30.00 -5.56
CA ALA A 25 -2.07 -29.25 -4.99
C ALA A 25 -3.42 -29.66 -5.61
N VAL A 26 -3.45 -29.88 -6.93
CA VAL A 26 -4.64 -30.37 -7.65
C VAL A 26 -4.96 -31.81 -7.25
N THR A 27 -3.97 -32.70 -7.10
CA THR A 27 -4.20 -34.08 -6.64
C THR A 27 -4.76 -34.10 -5.23
N VAL A 28 -4.22 -33.31 -4.30
CA VAL A 28 -4.75 -33.18 -2.94
C VAL A 28 -6.19 -32.64 -2.97
N ALA A 29 -6.49 -31.64 -3.80
CA ALA A 29 -7.84 -31.11 -3.94
C ALA A 29 -8.82 -32.13 -4.55
N ILE A 30 -8.40 -32.89 -5.58
CA ILE A 30 -9.23 -33.94 -6.21
C ILE A 30 -9.51 -35.06 -5.23
N VAL A 31 -8.50 -35.54 -4.51
CA VAL A 31 -8.68 -36.57 -3.47
C VAL A 31 -9.67 -36.04 -2.43
N ALA A 32 -9.49 -34.82 -1.95
CA ALA A 32 -10.35 -34.24 -0.94
C ALA A 32 -11.82 -34.07 -1.39
N VAL A 33 -12.04 -33.66 -2.64
CA VAL A 33 -13.39 -33.58 -3.24
C VAL A 33 -13.99 -34.98 -3.46
N ALA A 34 -13.19 -35.96 -3.89
CA ALA A 34 -13.63 -37.35 -4.05
C ALA A 34 -14.00 -38.01 -2.71
N LEU A 35 -13.25 -37.72 -1.63
CA LEU A 35 -13.58 -38.14 -0.27
C LEU A 35 -14.89 -37.51 0.21
N ASN A 36 -15.13 -36.23 -0.12
CA ASN A 36 -16.36 -35.51 0.23
C ASN A 36 -17.59 -36.06 -0.52
N ILE A 37 -17.49 -36.32 -1.83
CA ILE A 37 -18.61 -36.78 -2.67
C ILE A 37 -18.89 -38.28 -2.52
N GLY A 38 -17.85 -39.11 -2.33
CA GLY A 38 -17.97 -40.58 -2.42
C GLY A 38 -17.94 -41.33 -1.09
N TRP A 39 -17.38 -40.74 -0.02
CA TRP A 39 -17.07 -41.48 1.22
C TRP A 39 -17.80 -41.00 2.47
N TYR A 40 -18.56 -39.90 2.38
CA TYR A 40 -19.36 -39.38 3.49
C TYR A 40 -20.47 -40.35 3.94
N SER A 41 -20.74 -41.42 3.18
CA SER A 41 -21.79 -42.39 3.48
C SER A 41 -21.37 -43.57 4.37
N GLY A 42 -20.11 -43.67 4.85
CA GLY A 42 -19.71 -44.91 5.54
C GLY A 42 -18.53 -44.94 6.51
N SER A 43 -17.82 -43.84 6.81
CA SER A 43 -16.74 -43.89 7.81
C SER A 43 -16.85 -42.80 8.87
N GLU A 44 -17.15 -43.19 10.11
CA GLU A 44 -17.19 -42.33 11.31
C GLU A 44 -15.80 -41.84 11.78
N SER A 45 -14.71 -42.12 11.06
CA SER A 45 -13.37 -41.83 11.57
C SER A 45 -12.97 -40.37 11.36
N LYS A 46 -13.19 -39.54 12.38
CA LYS A 46 -12.68 -38.16 12.52
C LYS A 46 -11.19 -37.99 12.19
N VAL A 47 -10.42 -39.08 12.28
CA VAL A 47 -8.99 -39.16 11.95
C VAL A 47 -8.68 -38.77 10.50
N ILE A 48 -9.54 -39.16 9.54
CA ILE A 48 -9.31 -38.85 8.11
C ILE A 48 -9.41 -37.36 7.86
N TRP A 49 -10.40 -36.69 8.45
CA TRP A 49 -10.59 -35.24 8.31
C TRP A 49 -9.47 -34.45 8.99
N TYR A 50 -8.96 -34.92 10.14
CA TYR A 50 -7.77 -34.32 10.76
C TYR A 50 -6.51 -34.47 9.92
N ALA A 51 -6.26 -35.66 9.35
CA ALA A 51 -5.13 -35.86 8.45
C ALA A 51 -5.21 -34.94 7.22
N LEU A 52 -6.39 -34.86 6.60
CA LEU A 52 -6.63 -34.00 5.44
C LEU A 52 -6.45 -32.51 5.76
N THR A 53 -6.90 -32.08 6.94
CA THR A 53 -6.68 -30.70 7.42
C THR A 53 -5.18 -30.39 7.52
N LEU A 54 -4.40 -31.32 8.10
CA LEU A 54 -2.96 -31.15 8.24
C LEU A 54 -2.23 -31.11 6.89
N ASP A 55 -2.64 -31.96 5.95
CA ASP A 55 -2.06 -32.02 4.61
C ASP A 55 -2.30 -30.71 3.85
N ILE A 56 -3.53 -30.19 3.87
CA ILE A 56 -3.88 -28.95 3.18
C ILE A 56 -3.21 -27.74 3.85
N VAL A 57 -3.27 -27.65 5.19
CA VAL A 57 -2.81 -26.46 5.93
C VAL A 57 -1.29 -26.41 6.09
N PHE A 58 -0.61 -27.54 6.26
CA PHE A 58 0.83 -27.57 6.55
C PHE A 58 1.68 -28.18 5.43
N ILE A 59 1.25 -29.29 4.81
CA ILE A 59 2.07 -29.95 3.79
C ILE A 59 2.10 -29.13 2.50
N VAL A 60 0.97 -28.62 2.02
CA VAL A 60 0.94 -27.80 0.79
C VAL A 60 1.83 -26.54 0.92
N PRO A 61 1.74 -25.72 1.99
CA PRO A 61 2.64 -24.58 2.17
C PRO A 61 4.10 -24.99 2.47
N GLY A 62 4.31 -26.14 3.11
CA GLY A 62 5.64 -26.73 3.33
C GLY A 62 6.35 -27.16 2.04
N VAL A 63 5.61 -27.79 1.12
CA VAL A 63 6.12 -28.17 -0.21
C VAL A 63 6.39 -26.93 -1.05
N TYR A 64 5.56 -25.88 -0.95
CA TYR A 64 5.85 -24.58 -1.55
C TYR A 64 7.16 -23.98 -1.04
N LEU A 65 7.39 -23.99 0.27
CA LEU A 65 8.66 -23.54 0.84
C LEU A 65 9.83 -24.37 0.32
N PHE A 66 9.71 -25.69 0.27
CA PHE A 66 10.78 -26.57 -0.21
C PHE A 66 11.13 -26.29 -1.68
N THR A 67 10.12 -26.08 -2.53
CA THR A 67 10.32 -25.77 -3.95
C THR A 67 10.90 -24.37 -4.17
N ILE A 68 10.46 -23.35 -3.43
CA ILE A 68 11.01 -21.99 -3.56
C ILE A 68 12.41 -21.88 -2.98
N ARG A 69 12.65 -22.45 -1.81
CA ARG A 69 13.93 -22.34 -1.09
C ARG A 69 15.09 -22.90 -1.91
N ARG A 70 14.83 -23.84 -2.82
CA ARG A 70 15.86 -24.49 -3.64
C ARG A 70 16.24 -23.70 -4.90
N TRP A 71 15.42 -22.75 -5.38
CA TRP A 71 15.63 -22.19 -6.73
C TRP A 71 15.36 -20.69 -6.91
N ARG A 72 14.79 -19.97 -5.93
CA ARG A 72 14.60 -18.53 -6.08
C ARG A 72 14.69 -17.75 -4.76
N GLN A 73 15.31 -16.57 -4.81
CA GLN A 73 15.36 -15.62 -3.69
C GLN A 73 14.01 -14.91 -3.46
N TRP A 74 12.90 -15.66 -3.49
CA TRP A 74 11.59 -15.09 -3.18
C TRP A 74 11.51 -14.82 -1.67
N PRO A 75 10.86 -13.72 -1.27
CA PRO A 75 10.76 -13.37 0.14
C PRO A 75 10.06 -14.52 0.87
N LYS A 76 10.60 -14.96 2.00
CA LYS A 76 9.96 -15.98 2.86
C LYS A 76 8.54 -15.58 3.27
N ALA A 77 8.21 -14.28 3.17
CA ALA A 77 6.87 -13.73 3.35
C ALA A 77 5.84 -14.19 2.31
N SER A 78 6.25 -14.73 1.15
CA SER A 78 5.31 -15.26 0.15
C SER A 78 4.61 -16.56 0.59
N ILE A 79 5.06 -17.18 1.69
CA ILE A 79 4.36 -18.31 2.29
C ILE A 79 3.02 -17.91 2.90
N LEU A 80 2.92 -16.68 3.42
CA LEU A 80 1.75 -16.21 4.15
C LEU A 80 0.47 -16.25 3.31
N PRO A 81 0.42 -15.68 2.08
CA PRO A 81 -0.78 -15.76 1.25
C PRO A 81 -1.15 -17.21 0.87
N ILE A 82 -0.16 -18.10 0.75
CA ILE A 82 -0.39 -19.51 0.38
C ILE A 82 -0.93 -20.30 1.56
N TRP A 83 -0.40 -20.05 2.76
CA TRP A 83 -0.90 -20.66 3.98
C TRP A 83 -2.35 -20.20 4.27
N LEU A 84 -2.66 -18.92 4.05
CA LEU A 84 -4.03 -18.40 4.14
C LEU A 84 -4.96 -19.01 3.08
N ALA A 85 -4.51 -19.13 1.83
CA ALA A 85 -5.27 -19.79 0.77
C ALA A 85 -5.54 -21.28 1.09
N SER A 86 -4.55 -21.98 1.65
CA SER A 86 -4.70 -23.36 2.13
C SER A 86 -5.77 -23.48 3.22
N ILE A 87 -5.83 -22.55 4.18
CA ILE A 87 -6.89 -22.53 5.20
C ILE A 87 -8.28 -22.32 4.54
N GLY A 88 -8.38 -21.41 3.57
CA GLY A 88 -9.62 -21.18 2.82
C GLY A 88 -10.08 -22.40 2.01
N VAL A 89 -9.14 -23.11 1.38
CA VAL A 89 -9.42 -24.35 0.66
C VAL A 89 -9.86 -25.46 1.63
N ALA A 90 -9.19 -25.60 2.78
CA ALA A 90 -9.59 -26.56 3.81
C ALA A 90 -11.02 -26.28 4.32
N TRP A 91 -11.38 -25.00 4.49
CA TRP A 91 -12.72 -24.59 4.91
C TRP A 91 -13.82 -24.96 3.92
N LEU A 92 -13.54 -24.89 2.61
CA LEU A 92 -14.51 -25.26 1.56
C LEU A 92 -14.69 -26.77 1.40
N ILE A 93 -13.65 -27.54 1.71
CA ILE A 93 -13.57 -28.98 1.41
C ILE A 93 -14.00 -29.84 2.60
N ILE A 94 -13.73 -29.40 3.83
CA ILE A 94 -14.00 -30.20 5.04
C ILE A 94 -15.45 -29.95 5.50
N PRO A 95 -16.27 -31.01 5.71
CA PRO A 95 -17.63 -30.88 6.24
C PRO A 95 -17.69 -30.20 7.61
N GLU A 96 -18.70 -29.34 7.83
CA GLU A 96 -18.86 -28.57 9.09
C GLU A 96 -18.72 -29.40 10.39
N PRO A 97 -19.26 -30.63 10.51
CA PRO A 97 -19.15 -31.42 11.75
C PRO A 97 -17.71 -31.81 12.13
N ASP A 98 -16.79 -31.83 11.15
CA ASP A 98 -15.42 -32.31 11.31
C ASP A 98 -14.37 -31.19 11.20
N GLN A 99 -14.80 -29.92 11.13
CA GLN A 99 -13.91 -28.75 11.08
C GLN A 99 -13.20 -28.43 12.41
N GLY A 100 -13.37 -29.22 13.47
CA GLY A 100 -12.86 -28.89 14.81
C GLY A 100 -11.36 -28.54 14.86
N LEU A 101 -10.50 -29.26 14.12
CA LEU A 101 -9.06 -28.93 14.06
C LEU A 101 -8.81 -27.64 13.28
N LEU A 102 -9.55 -27.41 12.20
CA LEU A 102 -9.49 -26.19 11.42
C LEU A 102 -9.92 -24.98 12.26
N ASP A 103 -10.92 -25.14 13.14
CA ASP A 103 -11.37 -24.08 14.05
C ASP A 103 -10.33 -23.75 15.12
N TRP A 104 -9.61 -24.74 15.66
CA TRP A 104 -8.45 -24.50 16.52
C TRP A 104 -7.34 -23.73 15.78
N ILE A 105 -7.10 -24.05 14.50
CA ILE A 105 -6.11 -23.33 13.67
C ILE A 105 -6.57 -21.90 13.40
N LYS A 106 -7.85 -21.67 13.07
CA LYS A 106 -8.44 -20.33 12.91
C LYS A 106 -8.34 -19.53 14.23
N LEU A 107 -8.59 -20.17 15.37
CA LEU A 107 -8.49 -19.54 16.69
C LEU A 107 -7.05 -19.13 17.02
N LEU A 108 -6.05 -19.93 16.63
CA LEU A 108 -4.62 -19.59 16.78
C LEU A 108 -4.16 -18.47 15.84
N LEU A 109 -4.87 -18.24 14.73
CA LEU A 109 -4.57 -17.14 13.80
C LEU A 109 -4.85 -15.78 14.45
N ILE A 110 -5.91 -15.67 15.25
CA ILE A 110 -6.31 -14.43 15.93
C ILE A 110 -5.19 -13.85 16.82
N PRO A 111 -4.60 -14.58 17.79
CA PRO A 111 -3.50 -14.06 18.60
C PRO A 111 -2.22 -13.86 17.78
N LEU A 112 -1.99 -14.64 16.72
CA LEU A 112 -0.84 -14.45 15.84
C LEU A 112 -0.94 -13.13 15.06
N GLU A 113 -2.10 -12.85 14.47
CA GLU A 113 -2.40 -11.58 13.79
C GLU A 113 -2.30 -10.41 14.76
N LEU A 114 -2.89 -10.53 15.95
CA LEU A 114 -2.78 -9.51 17.01
C LEU A 114 -1.34 -9.29 17.43
N CYS A 115 -0.52 -10.33 17.55
CA CYS A 115 0.89 -10.24 17.91
C CYS A 115 1.70 -9.54 16.80
N ILE A 116 1.53 -9.94 15.55
CA ILE A 116 2.19 -9.30 14.39
C ILE A 116 1.78 -7.83 14.30
N PHE A 117 0.48 -7.55 14.39
CA PHE A 117 -0.05 -6.19 14.39
C PHE A 117 0.52 -5.37 15.54
N THR A 118 0.52 -5.92 16.76
CA THR A 118 1.09 -5.26 17.95
C THR A 118 2.59 -5.01 17.80
N LEU A 119 3.35 -5.94 17.23
CA LEU A 119 4.79 -5.74 16.97
C LEU A 119 5.04 -4.67 15.90
N ILE A 120 4.22 -4.61 14.85
CA ILE A 120 4.27 -3.56 13.83
C ILE A 120 3.94 -2.21 14.47
N VAL A 121 2.87 -2.12 15.27
CA VAL A 121 2.46 -0.90 15.97
C VAL A 121 3.52 -0.47 17.00
N ILE A 122 4.05 -1.37 17.82
CA ILE A 122 5.11 -1.06 18.79
C ILE A 122 6.36 -0.59 18.07
N LYS A 123 6.78 -1.24 16.97
CA LYS A 123 7.93 -0.77 16.18
C LYS A 123 7.64 0.58 15.53
N ALA A 124 6.44 0.79 14.99
CA ALA A 124 6.02 2.05 14.38
C ALA A 124 6.02 3.20 15.40
N VAL A 125 5.48 2.96 16.61
CA VAL A 125 5.46 3.93 17.71
C VAL A 125 6.87 4.17 18.26
N ARG A 126 7.69 3.13 18.40
CA ARG A 126 9.10 3.29 18.80
C ARG A 126 9.92 4.03 17.74
N ILE A 127 9.67 3.79 16.46
CA ILE A 127 10.28 4.55 15.35
C ILE A 127 9.80 6.00 15.38
N ALA A 128 8.53 6.26 15.64
CA ALA A 128 8.03 7.63 15.77
C ALA A 128 8.58 8.34 17.03
N GLY A 129 8.80 7.60 18.13
CA GLY A 129 9.22 8.15 19.42
C GLY A 129 10.74 8.26 19.64
N ALA A 130 11.52 7.26 19.22
CA ALA A 130 12.99 7.23 19.37
C ALA A 130 13.68 8.25 18.46
N ASN A 131 13.00 8.64 17.39
CA ASN A 131 13.56 9.47 16.34
C ASN A 131 13.03 10.91 16.40
N LYS A 132 12.88 11.44 17.62
CA LYS A 132 12.68 12.88 17.83
C LYS A 132 13.80 13.70 17.15
N GLN A 133 15.02 13.15 17.03
CA GLN A 133 16.12 13.74 16.23
C GLN A 133 15.93 13.61 14.71
N TYR A 134 15.47 12.47 14.18
CA TYR A 134 15.17 12.32 12.73
C TYR A 134 13.92 13.12 12.27
N LEU A 135 12.98 13.37 13.18
CA LEU A 135 11.84 14.27 12.94
C LEU A 135 12.25 15.74 12.94
N VAL A 136 13.40 16.08 13.53
CA VAL A 136 13.95 17.43 13.62
C VAL A 136 14.94 17.73 12.50
N GLU A 137 15.66 16.75 11.96
CA GLU A 137 16.63 16.95 10.85
C GLU A 137 16.01 16.93 9.45
N ARG A 138 14.85 16.30 9.25
CA ARG A 138 14.13 16.33 7.96
C ARG A 138 12.68 16.74 8.18
N ASN A 139 12.32 17.91 7.67
CA ASN A 139 10.99 18.56 7.73
C ASN A 139 9.82 17.77 7.10
N ASP A 140 9.90 16.44 6.98
CA ASP A 140 8.94 15.58 6.31
C ASP A 140 8.78 14.23 7.04
N ILE A 141 7.69 14.12 7.82
CA ILE A 141 7.37 12.94 8.65
C ILE A 141 7.37 11.65 7.82
N PHE A 142 6.79 11.67 6.63
CA PHE A 142 6.66 10.45 5.82
C PHE A 142 8.03 9.98 5.32
N LYS A 143 8.92 10.90 4.92
CA LYS A 143 10.30 10.54 4.53
C LYS A 143 11.02 9.86 5.70
N SER A 144 10.86 10.36 6.93
CA SER A 144 11.48 9.77 8.12
C SER A 144 10.92 8.37 8.42
N ILE A 145 9.61 8.17 8.32
CA ILE A 145 8.98 6.83 8.45
C ILE A 145 9.48 5.89 7.35
N LEU A 146 9.53 6.34 6.10
CA LEU A 146 10.00 5.53 4.97
C LEU A 146 11.47 5.13 5.12
N GLN A 147 12.33 6.04 5.59
CA GLN A 147 13.73 5.73 5.85
C GLN A 147 13.87 4.69 6.97
N ALA A 148 13.23 4.92 8.12
CA ALA A 148 13.30 4.00 9.24
C ALA A 148 12.74 2.60 8.92
N THR A 149 11.65 2.52 8.14
CA THR A 149 11.11 1.23 7.68
C THR A 149 12.08 0.53 6.74
N ARG A 150 12.75 1.25 5.83
CA ARG A 150 13.77 0.66 4.94
C ARG A 150 15.03 0.19 5.67
N ASP A 151 15.43 0.88 6.74
CA ASP A 151 16.59 0.50 7.55
C ASP A 151 16.35 -0.81 8.31
N HIS A 152 15.09 -1.13 8.65
CA HIS A 152 14.72 -2.33 9.40
C HIS A 152 14.09 -3.46 8.57
N ILE A 153 13.61 -3.17 7.36
CA ILE A 153 12.90 -4.12 6.51
C ILE A 153 13.69 -4.32 5.22
N PRO A 154 14.28 -5.50 5.00
CA PRO A 154 15.18 -5.75 3.87
C PRO A 154 14.45 -5.77 2.51
N TYR A 155 13.11 -5.73 2.51
CA TYR A 155 12.29 -5.78 1.31
C TYR A 155 11.72 -4.39 1.00
N PRO A 156 12.21 -3.68 -0.04
CA PRO A 156 11.84 -2.29 -0.31
C PRO A 156 10.35 -2.08 -0.57
N ALA A 157 9.68 -3.02 -1.24
CA ALA A 157 8.24 -2.93 -1.51
C ALA A 157 7.40 -3.06 -0.22
N VAL A 158 7.81 -3.95 0.69
CA VAL A 158 7.15 -4.13 1.98
C VAL A 158 7.39 -2.93 2.88
N ALA A 159 8.61 -2.37 2.86
CA ALA A 159 8.94 -1.14 3.58
C ALA A 159 8.09 0.05 3.09
N GLU A 160 7.92 0.20 1.77
CA GLU A 160 7.03 1.20 1.19
C GLU A 160 5.59 1.00 1.71
N ILE A 161 5.02 -0.19 1.59
CA ILE A 161 3.64 -0.44 2.04
C ILE A 161 3.47 -0.09 3.53
N LEU A 162 4.34 -0.62 4.39
CA LEU A 162 4.28 -0.35 5.82
C LEU A 162 4.49 1.12 6.16
N SER A 163 5.31 1.84 5.39
CA SER A 163 5.49 3.27 5.62
C SER A 163 4.19 4.07 5.44
N TYR A 164 3.35 3.70 4.46
CA TYR A 164 2.03 4.31 4.27
C TYR A 164 1.08 3.94 5.41
N GLU A 165 1.02 2.65 5.77
CA GLU A 165 0.15 2.16 6.86
C GLU A 165 0.52 2.75 8.23
N ILE A 166 1.80 3.05 8.46
CA ILE A 166 2.26 3.73 9.67
C ILE A 166 1.98 5.24 9.60
N ALA A 167 2.17 5.86 8.43
CA ALA A 167 2.01 7.29 8.28
C ALA A 167 0.55 7.75 8.41
N LEU A 168 -0.42 6.98 7.90
CA LEU A 168 -1.83 7.32 7.96
C LEU A 168 -2.35 7.62 9.39
N PRO A 169 -2.20 6.73 10.38
CA PRO A 169 -2.61 7.03 11.75
C PRO A 169 -1.79 8.17 12.37
N VAL A 170 -0.50 8.28 12.04
CA VAL A 170 0.34 9.40 12.51
C VAL A 170 -0.24 10.74 12.04
N TYR A 171 -0.57 10.88 10.75
CA TYR A 171 -1.22 12.08 10.24
C TYR A 171 -2.64 12.27 10.80
N ALA A 172 -3.43 11.19 10.90
CA ALA A 172 -4.81 11.24 11.38
C ALA A 172 -4.90 11.76 12.82
N PHE A 173 -3.98 11.35 13.70
CA PHE A 173 -4.03 11.69 15.13
C PHE A 173 -3.07 12.80 15.58
N ALA A 174 -2.08 13.18 14.77
CA ALA A 174 -1.14 14.23 15.14
C ALA A 174 -1.87 15.56 15.42
N ARG A 175 -1.49 16.29 16.47
CA ARG A 175 -2.20 17.52 16.88
C ARG A 175 -1.71 18.78 16.18
N LYS A 176 -0.44 18.81 15.79
CA LYS A 176 0.21 19.98 15.18
C LYS A 176 0.97 19.56 13.94
N ARG A 177 0.93 20.44 12.93
CA ARG A 177 1.82 20.37 11.78
C ARG A 177 3.26 20.60 12.27
N PRO A 178 4.25 19.80 11.82
CA PRO A 178 5.65 20.13 12.05
C PRO A 178 5.96 21.50 11.45
N GLU A 179 6.74 22.31 12.17
CA GLU A 179 7.24 23.57 11.61
C GLU A 179 8.19 23.24 10.46
N THR A 180 7.77 23.59 9.24
CA THR A 180 8.63 23.45 8.06
C THR A 180 9.52 24.69 7.97
N ALA A 181 10.84 24.51 8.00
CA ALA A 181 11.81 25.57 7.73
C ALA A 181 11.86 26.02 6.25
N ALA A 182 11.01 25.44 5.38
CA ALA A 182 11.00 25.73 3.94
C ALA A 182 10.42 27.12 3.65
N ARG A 183 11.06 27.85 2.72
CA ARG A 183 10.53 29.10 2.18
C ARG A 183 9.25 28.78 1.37
N ASN A 184 8.14 29.42 1.73
CA ASN A 184 6.87 29.44 0.99
C ASN A 184 6.23 28.05 0.70
N PRO A 185 5.53 27.44 1.67
CA PRO A 185 4.75 26.22 1.43
C PRO A 185 3.46 26.51 0.64
N PHE A 186 3.31 25.87 -0.53
CA PHE A 186 2.15 26.03 -1.41
C PHE A 186 1.14 24.89 -1.24
N SER A 187 -0.08 25.22 -0.79
CA SER A 187 -1.16 24.26 -0.58
C SER A 187 -1.98 24.03 -1.86
N ALA A 188 -2.58 22.84 -1.99
CA ALA A 188 -3.35 22.41 -3.16
C ALA A 188 -4.79 21.96 -2.83
N HIS A 189 -5.24 22.15 -1.59
CA HIS A 189 -6.45 21.49 -1.05
C HIS A 189 -7.60 22.43 -0.70
N LYS A 190 -7.34 23.73 -0.48
CA LYS A 190 -8.34 24.68 0.01
C LYS A 190 -9.34 25.07 -1.07
N ARG A 191 -8.89 25.33 -2.29
CA ARG A 191 -9.74 25.78 -3.41
C ARG A 191 -10.45 24.64 -4.15
N ALA A 192 -10.09 23.38 -3.89
CA ALA A 192 -10.62 22.24 -4.63
C ALA A 192 -12.00 21.74 -4.13
N GLY A 193 -12.59 22.33 -3.09
CA GLY A 193 -13.83 21.82 -2.47
C GLY A 193 -13.71 20.43 -1.83
N TYR A 194 -12.48 19.90 -1.77
CA TYR A 194 -12.19 18.53 -1.37
C TYR A 194 -12.64 18.24 0.07
N GLY A 195 -12.48 19.21 0.98
CA GLY A 195 -12.92 19.07 2.37
C GLY A 195 -14.41 18.79 2.50
N SER A 196 -15.27 19.50 1.75
CA SER A 196 -16.73 19.31 1.80
C SER A 196 -17.14 17.94 1.27
N ILE A 197 -16.51 17.49 0.18
CA ILE A 197 -16.73 16.15 -0.39
C ILE A 197 -16.33 15.07 0.61
N LEU A 198 -15.20 15.25 1.30
CA LEU A 198 -14.76 14.31 2.33
C LEU A 198 -15.72 14.27 3.53
N VAL A 199 -16.24 15.40 3.98
CA VAL A 199 -17.24 15.42 5.07
C VAL A 199 -18.50 14.67 4.64
N GLY A 200 -19.00 14.91 3.42
CA GLY A 200 -20.14 14.17 2.88
C GLY A 200 -19.89 12.67 2.80
N LEU A 201 -18.70 12.26 2.35
CA LEU A 201 -18.29 10.86 2.32
C LEU A 201 -18.23 10.24 3.72
N LEU A 202 -17.68 10.94 4.71
CA LEU A 202 -17.60 10.46 6.09
C LEU A 202 -19.00 10.27 6.72
N ILE A 203 -19.94 11.18 6.45
CA ILE A 203 -21.33 11.04 6.89
C ILE A 203 -21.98 9.83 6.23
N ALA A 204 -21.81 9.66 4.91
CA ALA A 204 -22.35 8.51 4.18
C ALA A 204 -21.79 7.19 4.72
N MET A 205 -20.47 7.11 4.94
CA MET A 205 -19.82 5.94 5.53
C MET A 205 -20.31 5.64 6.94
N PHE A 206 -20.60 6.65 7.76
CA PHE A 206 -21.14 6.46 9.10
C PHE A 206 -22.54 5.84 9.07
N VAL A 207 -23.42 6.35 8.20
CA VAL A 207 -24.78 5.80 8.01
C VAL A 207 -24.71 4.36 7.48
N GLU A 208 -23.86 4.13 6.48
CA GLU A 208 -23.64 2.80 5.90
C GLU A 208 -23.13 1.80 6.93
N LEU A 209 -22.12 2.19 7.72
CA LEU A 209 -21.55 1.36 8.80
C LEU A 209 -22.65 0.92 9.77
N PHE A 210 -23.47 1.85 10.25
CA PHE A 210 -24.53 1.54 11.22
C PHE A 210 -25.61 0.64 10.61
N ALA A 211 -26.08 0.97 9.39
CA ALA A 211 -27.10 0.18 8.70
C ALA A 211 -26.62 -1.25 8.41
N MET A 212 -25.39 -1.41 7.89
CA MET A 212 -24.82 -2.72 7.58
C MET A 212 -24.55 -3.54 8.84
N HIS A 213 -24.07 -2.91 9.92
CA HIS A 213 -23.85 -3.62 11.18
C HIS A 213 -25.15 -4.18 11.76
N LEU A 214 -26.22 -3.38 11.77
CA LEU A 214 -27.54 -3.81 12.25
C LEU A 214 -28.13 -4.89 11.34
N LEU A 215 -28.05 -4.74 10.02
CA LEU A 215 -28.54 -5.72 9.06
C LEU A 215 -27.85 -7.07 9.25
N LEU A 216 -26.52 -7.10 9.32
CA LEU A 216 -25.77 -8.34 9.49
C LEU A 216 -26.00 -8.98 10.86
N THR A 217 -26.22 -8.16 11.89
CA THR A 217 -26.59 -8.68 13.21
C THR A 217 -27.99 -9.30 13.19
N TYR A 218 -28.94 -8.68 12.48
CA TYR A 218 -30.30 -9.21 12.28
C TYR A 218 -30.29 -10.53 11.50
N LEU A 219 -29.40 -10.67 10.51
CA LEU A 219 -29.19 -11.91 9.75
C LEU A 219 -28.36 -12.96 10.50
N GLU A 220 -28.09 -12.76 11.80
CA GLU A 220 -27.26 -13.64 12.65
C GLU A 220 -25.79 -13.80 12.20
N LEU A 221 -25.32 -12.99 11.25
CA LEU A 221 -23.95 -12.98 10.74
C LEU A 221 -23.00 -12.11 11.59
N ARG A 222 -22.92 -12.40 12.89
CA ARG A 222 -22.21 -11.56 13.88
C ARG A 222 -20.73 -11.34 13.57
N THR A 223 -20.02 -12.36 13.13
CA THR A 223 -18.59 -12.25 12.77
C THR A 223 -18.38 -11.29 11.60
N LEU A 224 -19.23 -11.40 10.57
CA LEU A 224 -19.17 -10.54 9.39
C LEU A 224 -19.53 -9.09 9.74
N ALA A 225 -20.52 -8.88 10.63
CA ALA A 225 -20.89 -7.56 11.12
C ALA A 225 -19.70 -6.82 11.74
N TRP A 226 -18.96 -7.47 12.64
CA TRP A 226 -17.78 -6.89 13.28
C TRP A 226 -16.62 -6.71 12.30
N LEU A 227 -16.38 -7.66 11.40
CA LEU A 227 -15.33 -7.55 10.39
C LEU A 227 -15.55 -6.33 9.48
N LEU A 228 -16.76 -6.17 8.94
CA LEU A 228 -17.07 -4.99 8.12
C LEU A 228 -17.01 -3.69 8.93
N THR A 229 -17.44 -3.71 10.19
CA THR A 229 -17.36 -2.52 11.05
C THR A 229 -15.92 -2.08 11.27
N LEU A 230 -15.02 -3.00 11.60
CA LEU A 230 -13.60 -2.71 11.75
C LEU A 230 -12.98 -2.22 10.44
N LEU A 231 -13.37 -2.81 9.30
CA LEU A 231 -12.92 -2.37 7.99
C LEU A 231 -13.41 -0.96 7.65
N SER A 232 -14.67 -0.63 7.95
CA SER A 232 -15.22 0.73 7.77
C SER A 232 -14.50 1.75 8.66
N LEU A 233 -14.23 1.42 9.92
CA LEU A 233 -13.47 2.28 10.84
C LEU A 233 -12.03 2.51 10.35
N TYR A 234 -11.38 1.46 9.83
CA TYR A 234 -10.07 1.59 9.18
C TYR A 234 -10.14 2.50 7.94
N GLY A 235 -11.19 2.38 7.12
CA GLY A 235 -11.43 3.28 5.98
C GLY A 235 -11.57 4.74 6.39
N VAL A 236 -12.29 5.02 7.50
CA VAL A 236 -12.39 6.37 8.07
C VAL A 236 -11.02 6.88 8.50
N LEU A 237 -10.25 6.06 9.23
CA LEU A 237 -8.89 6.41 9.64
C LEU A 237 -8.00 6.74 8.43
N TRP A 238 -8.10 5.95 7.36
CA TRP A 238 -7.36 6.14 6.12
C TRP A 238 -7.70 7.49 5.47
N ILE A 239 -9.00 7.80 5.33
CA ILE A 239 -9.47 9.06 4.74
C ILE A 239 -9.00 10.27 5.54
N VAL A 240 -9.13 10.23 6.87
CA VAL A 240 -8.71 11.31 7.75
C VAL A 240 -7.18 11.48 7.69
N GLY A 241 -6.43 10.38 7.73
CA GLY A 241 -4.97 10.38 7.61
C GLY A 241 -4.49 10.98 6.30
N ASP A 242 -5.09 10.57 5.17
CA ASP A 242 -4.76 11.10 3.85
C ASP A 242 -5.07 12.59 3.74
N PHE A 243 -6.24 13.02 4.22
CA PHE A 243 -6.63 14.43 4.19
C PHE A 243 -5.65 15.30 4.98
N ARG A 244 -5.29 14.89 6.20
CA ARG A 244 -4.33 15.64 7.02
C ARG A 244 -2.93 15.62 6.40
N ALA A 245 -2.53 14.52 5.77
CA ALA A 245 -1.28 14.47 5.02
C ALA A 245 -1.27 15.47 3.85
N ILE A 246 -2.36 15.57 3.08
CA ILE A 246 -2.52 16.58 2.01
C ILE A 246 -2.42 18.01 2.56
N GLN A 247 -2.96 18.27 3.75
CA GLN A 247 -2.87 19.58 4.39
C GLN A 247 -1.45 19.94 4.83
N TRP A 248 -0.66 18.95 5.25
CA TRP A 248 0.63 19.18 5.92
C TRP A 248 1.84 19.01 5.01
N ARG A 249 1.79 18.06 4.06
CA ARG A 249 2.84 17.83 3.07
C ARG A 249 2.51 18.59 1.78
N THR A 250 2.79 19.88 1.83
CA THR A 250 2.59 20.84 0.74
C THR A 250 3.82 20.90 -0.17
N THR A 251 3.63 21.38 -1.40
CA THR A 251 4.74 21.60 -2.32
C THR A 251 5.60 22.76 -1.83
N THR A 252 6.92 22.62 -1.91
CA THR A 252 7.88 23.63 -1.46
C THR A 252 8.93 23.88 -2.53
N ILE A 253 9.36 25.14 -2.63
CA ILE A 253 10.38 25.57 -3.59
C ILE A 253 11.70 25.72 -2.84
N HIS A 254 12.71 24.97 -3.23
CA HIS A 254 14.08 25.08 -2.72
C HIS A 254 14.96 25.85 -3.69
N GLU A 255 16.21 26.08 -3.32
CA GLU A 255 17.18 26.85 -4.12
C GLU A 255 17.56 26.15 -5.43
N ASP A 256 17.55 24.82 -5.47
CA ASP A 256 18.01 23.98 -6.60
C ASP A 256 16.90 23.14 -7.26
N ARG A 257 15.75 23.00 -6.60
CA ARG A 257 14.68 22.06 -6.99
C ARG A 257 13.30 22.47 -6.50
N LEU A 258 12.29 21.98 -7.22
CA LEU A 258 10.90 21.97 -6.79
C LEU A 258 10.60 20.64 -6.07
N GLU A 259 10.30 20.69 -4.77
CA GLU A 259 9.83 19.54 -4.00
C GLU A 259 8.31 19.44 -4.13
N PHE A 260 7.85 18.70 -5.14
CA PHE A 260 6.43 18.50 -5.41
C PHE A 260 5.83 17.46 -4.45
N ARG A 261 4.86 17.87 -3.65
CA ARG A 261 4.16 17.03 -2.68
C ARG A 261 2.66 17.27 -2.74
N LEU A 262 1.91 16.18 -2.89
CA LEU A 262 0.46 16.14 -2.76
C LEU A 262 0.09 15.14 -1.66
N GLY A 263 0.34 15.50 -0.40
CA GLY A 263 0.09 14.59 0.72
C GLY A 263 0.91 13.31 0.61
N LEU A 264 0.22 12.18 0.67
CA LEU A 264 0.80 10.85 0.42
C LEU A 264 0.61 10.39 -1.04
N ARG A 265 -0.24 11.09 -1.82
CA ARG A 265 -0.70 10.66 -3.16
C ARG A 265 0.38 10.66 -4.21
N TRP A 266 1.16 11.74 -4.27
CA TRP A 266 2.20 11.95 -5.26
C TRP A 266 3.36 12.74 -4.67
N ASN A 267 4.57 12.28 -5.00
CA ASN A 267 5.83 12.82 -4.52
C ASN A 267 6.84 12.83 -5.67
N ALA A 268 7.44 13.98 -5.94
CA ALA A 268 8.55 14.11 -6.86
C ALA A 268 9.51 15.22 -6.39
N ASP A 269 10.81 15.00 -6.54
CA ASP A 269 11.82 16.04 -6.40
C ASP A 269 12.27 16.38 -7.82
N ILE A 270 11.99 17.60 -8.26
CA ILE A 270 12.16 18.05 -9.65
C ILE A 270 13.28 19.10 -9.67
N PRO A 271 14.50 18.74 -10.11
CA PRO A 271 15.57 19.72 -10.28
C PRO A 271 15.17 20.80 -11.28
N PHE A 272 15.60 22.05 -11.05
CA PHE A 272 15.28 23.15 -11.95
C PHE A 272 15.84 22.94 -13.37
N GLU A 273 16.97 22.24 -13.51
CA GLU A 273 17.52 21.82 -14.80
C GLU A 273 16.55 21.04 -15.68
N GLN A 274 15.64 20.29 -15.06
CA GLN A 274 14.67 19.44 -15.74
C GLN A 274 13.37 20.17 -16.08
N ILE A 275 13.16 21.37 -15.54
CA ILE A 275 11.99 22.17 -15.85
C ILE A 275 12.20 22.82 -17.22
N GLU A 276 11.29 22.53 -18.15
CA GLU A 276 11.27 23.17 -19.46
C GLU A 276 10.48 24.47 -19.38
N ARG A 277 9.22 24.38 -18.94
CA ARG A 277 8.33 25.53 -18.76
C ARG A 277 7.12 25.18 -17.89
N LEU A 278 6.55 26.22 -17.28
CA LEU A 278 5.25 26.19 -16.63
C LEU A 278 4.23 26.82 -17.58
N ILE A 279 3.12 26.14 -17.86
CA ILE A 279 2.08 26.63 -18.77
C ILE A 279 0.75 26.62 -18.04
N PRO A 280 -0.10 27.66 -18.18
CA PRO A 280 -1.49 27.59 -17.77
C PRO A 280 -2.20 26.42 -18.48
N ALA A 281 -2.97 25.62 -17.73
CA ALA A 281 -3.67 24.49 -18.31
C ALA A 281 -4.88 24.96 -19.14
N THR A 282 -4.81 24.81 -20.47
CA THR A 282 -5.97 25.00 -21.35
C THR A 282 -6.88 23.76 -21.27
N LYS A 283 -8.18 23.96 -21.06
CA LYS A 283 -9.16 22.86 -20.95
C LYS A 283 -9.80 22.56 -22.31
N PRO A 284 -10.00 21.28 -22.68
CA PRO A 284 -9.60 20.07 -21.97
C PRO A 284 -8.09 19.77 -22.13
N VAL A 285 -7.48 19.22 -21.08
CA VAL A 285 -6.05 18.87 -21.11
C VAL A 285 -5.85 17.55 -21.89
N ASN A 286 -4.99 17.59 -22.91
CA ASN A 286 -4.65 16.38 -23.68
C ASN A 286 -3.87 15.38 -22.81
N ARG A 287 -4.40 14.16 -22.67
CA ARG A 287 -3.86 13.09 -21.80
C ARG A 287 -2.93 12.16 -22.57
N GLU A 288 -1.85 12.72 -23.09
CA GLU A 288 -0.84 11.97 -23.83
C GLU A 288 -0.02 11.05 -22.92
N SER A 289 0.79 10.17 -23.53
CA SER A 289 1.70 9.30 -22.80
C SER A 289 2.70 10.14 -21.97
N GLY A 290 2.93 9.74 -20.72
CA GLY A 290 3.79 10.50 -19.80
C GLY A 290 3.10 11.68 -19.09
N TYR A 291 1.79 11.89 -19.28
CA TYR A 291 1.02 12.86 -18.50
C TYR A 291 0.60 12.30 -17.12
N LEU A 292 0.76 13.10 -16.08
CA LEU A 292 0.20 12.87 -14.74
C LEU A 292 -0.66 14.05 -14.30
N ASN A 293 -1.96 13.81 -14.10
CA ASN A 293 -2.83 14.75 -13.38
C ASN A 293 -2.69 14.52 -11.86
N ALA A 294 -2.00 15.43 -11.19
CA ALA A 294 -1.85 15.49 -9.74
C ALA A 294 -2.78 16.56 -9.12
N SER A 295 -3.92 16.83 -9.75
CA SER A 295 -4.99 17.62 -9.15
C SER A 295 -5.84 16.73 -8.25
N ILE A 296 -6.23 17.23 -7.08
CA ILE A 296 -7.07 16.45 -6.14
C ILE A 296 -8.45 16.17 -6.76
N ILE A 297 -9.05 17.19 -7.37
CA ILE A 297 -10.34 17.11 -8.06
C ILE A 297 -10.28 17.94 -9.34
N GLY A 298 -10.77 17.37 -10.43
CA GLY A 298 -10.95 18.05 -11.71
C GLY A 298 -9.66 18.23 -12.52
N ASP A 299 -9.72 19.16 -13.47
CA ASP A 299 -8.58 19.50 -14.33
C ASP A 299 -7.53 20.32 -13.59
N PRO A 300 -6.24 20.23 -13.98
CA PRO A 300 -5.19 21.06 -13.41
C PRO A 300 -5.35 22.52 -13.79
N ASP A 301 -4.62 23.35 -13.05
CA ASP A 301 -4.53 24.78 -13.30
C ASP A 301 -3.25 25.13 -14.05
N TYR A 302 -2.19 24.37 -13.79
CA TYR A 302 -0.91 24.47 -14.47
C TYR A 302 -0.44 23.11 -15.00
N LEU A 303 0.34 23.16 -16.07
CA LEU A 303 1.10 22.06 -16.62
C LEU A 303 2.59 22.41 -16.50
N LEU A 304 3.33 21.58 -15.78
CA LEU A 304 4.78 21.64 -15.74
C LEU A 304 5.33 20.65 -16.75
N GLU A 305 6.00 21.17 -17.77
CA GLU A 305 6.68 20.37 -18.78
C GLU A 305 8.12 20.13 -18.36
N LEU A 306 8.54 18.88 -18.52
CA LEU A 306 9.85 18.40 -18.11
C LEU A 306 10.67 18.03 -19.34
N ARG A 307 11.94 18.42 -19.34
CA ARG A 307 12.89 18.13 -20.43
C ARG A 307 13.16 16.64 -20.59
N ALA A 308 13.15 15.90 -19.48
CA ALA A 308 13.28 14.45 -19.48
C ALA A 308 12.26 13.81 -18.53
N PRO A 309 11.91 12.52 -18.72
CA PRO A 309 10.96 11.83 -17.86
C PRO A 309 11.47 11.70 -16.41
N ILE A 310 10.73 12.24 -15.44
CA ILE A 310 10.98 12.09 -14.00
C ILE A 310 10.04 11.05 -13.40
N VAL A 311 10.51 10.31 -12.39
CA VAL A 311 9.69 9.33 -11.66
C VAL A 311 8.93 10.02 -10.53
N CYS A 312 7.62 10.13 -10.69
CA CYS A 312 6.70 10.48 -9.61
C CYS A 312 6.35 9.22 -8.80
N LYS A 313 6.48 9.29 -7.48
CA LYS A 313 6.12 8.21 -6.55
C LYS A 313 4.73 8.46 -5.97
N GLY A 314 3.82 7.54 -6.18
CA GLY A 314 2.49 7.54 -5.56
C GLY A 314 2.36 6.54 -4.42
N TYR A 315 1.12 6.29 -4.02
CA TYR A 315 0.79 5.39 -2.92
C TYR A 315 1.47 4.03 -3.02
N TYR A 316 1.82 3.46 -1.87
CA TYR A 316 2.35 2.10 -1.73
C TYR A 316 3.57 1.82 -2.62
N GLY A 317 4.34 2.87 -2.92
CA GLY A 317 5.54 2.78 -3.75
C GLY A 317 5.26 2.71 -5.26
N PHE A 318 4.02 2.98 -5.71
CA PHE A 318 3.69 3.08 -7.12
C PHE A 318 4.58 4.13 -7.80
N LYS A 319 5.10 3.84 -8.99
CA LYS A 319 6.00 4.73 -9.72
C LYS A 319 5.45 5.00 -11.10
N LYS A 320 5.40 6.28 -11.48
CA LYS A 320 5.02 6.70 -12.82
C LYS A 320 6.12 7.59 -13.39
N LYS A 321 6.59 7.28 -14.60
CA LYS A 321 7.45 8.18 -15.36
C LYS A 321 6.58 9.26 -16.00
N VAL A 322 6.96 10.52 -15.82
CA VAL A 322 6.17 11.69 -16.16
C VAL A 322 7.04 12.68 -16.91
N THR A 323 6.54 13.18 -18.04
CA THR A 323 7.11 14.30 -18.81
C THR A 323 6.26 15.56 -18.68
N ARG A 324 4.97 15.40 -18.37
CA ARG A 324 4.03 16.50 -18.11
C ARG A 324 3.29 16.28 -16.81
N LEU A 325 3.48 17.19 -15.86
CA LEU A 325 2.82 17.14 -14.55
C LEU A 325 1.77 18.25 -14.47
N GLY A 326 0.49 17.86 -14.45
CA GLY A 326 -0.61 18.78 -14.20
C GLY A 326 -0.93 18.87 -12.73
N PHE A 327 -1.08 20.06 -12.17
CA PHE A 327 -1.50 20.25 -10.78
C PHE A 327 -2.31 21.52 -10.58
N ARG A 328 -2.93 21.61 -9.40
CA ARG A 328 -3.67 22.78 -8.91
C ARG A 328 -3.01 23.29 -7.65
N MET A 329 -2.85 24.61 -7.55
CA MET A 329 -2.41 25.30 -6.34
C MET A 329 -3.52 26.23 -5.84
N ASP A 330 -3.60 26.40 -4.53
CA ASP A 330 -4.58 27.29 -3.90
C ASP A 330 -4.25 28.76 -4.20
N ASP A 331 -2.98 29.15 -4.15
CA ASP A 331 -2.51 30.48 -4.56
C ASP A 331 -1.66 30.33 -5.83
N ARG A 332 -2.27 30.68 -6.97
CA ARG A 332 -1.66 30.48 -8.29
C ARG A 332 -0.57 31.51 -8.55
N ASP A 333 -0.91 32.78 -8.32
CA ASP A 333 -0.05 33.92 -8.62
C ASP A 333 1.20 33.86 -7.72
N ALA A 334 1.02 33.61 -6.41
CA ALA A 334 2.16 33.49 -5.51
C ALA A 334 3.08 32.29 -5.84
N PHE A 335 2.52 31.19 -6.34
CA PHE A 335 3.32 30.03 -6.76
C PHE A 335 4.13 30.33 -8.01
N GLU A 336 3.52 30.94 -9.01
CA GLU A 336 4.17 31.30 -10.27
C GLU A 336 5.28 32.33 -10.05
N GLU A 337 5.03 33.36 -9.25
CA GLU A 337 6.03 34.35 -8.85
C GLU A 337 7.18 33.71 -8.08
N GLY A 338 6.88 32.87 -7.08
CA GLY A 338 7.88 32.19 -6.27
C GLY A 338 8.77 31.24 -7.09
N LEU A 339 8.18 30.48 -8.00
CA LEU A 339 8.92 29.58 -8.88
C LEU A 339 9.81 30.36 -9.86
N THR A 340 9.29 31.45 -10.43
CA THR A 340 10.05 32.29 -11.36
C THR A 340 11.25 32.93 -10.66
N GLN A 341 11.07 33.49 -9.46
CA GLN A 341 12.15 34.09 -8.69
C GLN A 341 13.24 33.07 -8.33
N ALA A 342 12.85 31.89 -7.84
CA ALA A 342 13.81 30.83 -7.50
C ALA A 342 14.58 30.34 -8.74
N PHE A 343 13.90 30.19 -9.87
CA PHE A 343 14.52 29.77 -11.13
C PHE A 343 15.53 30.81 -11.66
N GLN A 344 15.24 32.10 -11.53
CA GLN A 344 16.19 33.17 -11.90
C GLN A 344 17.41 33.19 -10.99
N GLN A 345 17.22 33.09 -9.67
CA GLN A 345 18.32 33.02 -8.70
C GLN A 345 19.23 31.82 -8.98
N TRP A 346 18.64 30.65 -9.24
CA TRP A 346 19.37 29.44 -9.60
C TRP A 346 20.20 29.61 -10.88
N LYS A 347 19.65 30.24 -11.92
CA LYS A 347 20.40 30.54 -13.16
C LYS A 347 21.61 31.43 -12.92
N VAL A 348 21.49 32.44 -12.07
CA VAL A 348 22.60 33.34 -11.73
C VAL A 348 23.71 32.57 -11.03
N LEU A 349 23.37 31.70 -10.06
CA LEU A 349 24.32 30.88 -9.32
C LEU A 349 25.05 29.83 -10.18
N GLN A 350 24.49 29.44 -11.33
CA GLN A 350 25.13 28.53 -12.28
C GLN A 350 26.08 29.24 -13.27
N GLN A 351 25.99 30.58 -13.35
CA GLN A 351 26.82 31.40 -14.24
C GLN A 351 28.01 32.05 -13.50
N SER A 352 27.97 32.10 -12.17
CA SER A 352 29.07 32.46 -11.27
C SER A 352 29.93 31.25 -10.94
#